data_AF-A0A943GG94-F1
#
_entry.id   AF-A0A943GG94-F1
#
_cell.length_a   1.000
_cell.length_b   1.000
_cell.length_c   1.000
_cell.angle_alpha   90.00
_cell.angle_beta   90.00
_cell.angle_gamma   90.00
#
_symmetry.space_group_name_H-M   'P 1'
#
loop_
_entity.id
_entity.type
_entity.pdbx_description
1 polymer ?
#
loop_
_entity_poly.entity_id
_entity_poly.type
_entity_poly.pdbx_seq_one_letter_code
_entity_poly.pdbx_strand_id
1 'polypeptide(L)' 'MILDTAYKISKELYPLKPLYLEVRTWNKRVINCYKKAGFVIEKKLRKTTTIGEGEFYRMIRK' A
#
# COMPACT_ATOMS: atom_id res chain seq x y z
N MET A 1 7.17 6.75 13.31
CA MET A 1 6.27 6.98 12.15
C MET A 1 5.32 5.80 12.05
N ILE A 2 3.99 6.01 12.12
CA ILE A 2 2.96 4.95 12.31
C ILE A 2 3.11 3.73 11.38
N LEU A 3 3.49 3.96 10.11
CA LEU A 3 3.68 2.88 9.12
C LEU A 3 4.81 1.91 9.49
N ASP A 4 5.85 2.39 10.16
CA ASP A 4 6.95 1.55 10.58
C ASP A 4 6.54 0.62 11.73
N THR A 5 5.82 1.18 12.71
CA THR A 5 5.25 0.43 13.82
C THR A 5 4.27 -0.63 13.32
N ALA A 6 3.35 -0.27 12.43
CA ALA A 6 2.39 -1.22 11.85
C ALA A 6 3.07 -2.36 11.08
N TYR A 7 4.15 -2.06 10.34
CA TYR A 7 4.92 -3.08 9.63
C TYR A 7 5.59 -4.07 10.60
N LYS A 8 6.24 -3.57 11.65
CA LYS A 8 6.89 -4.41 12.67
C LYS A 8 5.90 -5.34 13.34
N ILE A 9 4.76 -4.80 13.81
CA ILE A 9 3.68 -5.59 14.41
C ILE A 9 3.16 -6.64 13.43
N SER A 10 2.94 -6.27 12.17
CA SER A 10 2.48 -7.23 11.14
C SER A 10 3.47 -8.37 10.93
N LYS A 11 4.78 -8.11 10.98
CA LYS A 11 5.81 -9.14 10.80
C LYS A 11 5.95 -10.04 12.02
N GLU A 12 5.76 -9.49 13.20
CA GLU A 12 5.78 -10.24 14.46
C GLU A 12 4.57 -11.17 14.58
N LEU A 13 3.37 -10.66 14.31
CA LEU A 13 2.13 -11.43 14.44
C LEU A 13 1.87 -12.37 13.26
N TYR A 14 2.31 -12.00 12.05
CA TYR A 14 2.00 -12.73 10.81
C TYR A 14 3.20 -12.78 9.87
N PRO A 15 4.32 -13.44 10.25
CA PRO A 15 5.57 -13.43 9.48
C PRO A 15 5.42 -13.93 8.04
N LEU A 16 4.52 -14.89 7.82
CA LEU A 16 4.27 -15.51 6.51
C LEU A 16 3.29 -14.73 5.63
N LYS A 17 2.61 -13.70 6.16
CA LYS A 17 1.64 -12.91 5.38
C LYS A 17 2.35 -11.73 4.68
N PRO A 18 2.25 -11.60 3.35
CA PRO A 18 2.80 -10.45 2.65
C PRO A 18 1.98 -9.21 2.97
N LEU A 19 2.64 -8.15 3.46
CA LEU A 19 2.00 -6.85 3.68
C LEU A 19 2.02 -6.04 2.38
N TYR A 20 0.83 -5.65 1.92
CA TYR A 20 0.65 -4.71 0.83
C TYR A 20 -0.46 -3.72 1.16
N LEU A 21 -0.47 -2.61 0.43
CA LEU A 21 -1.52 -1.61 0.49
C LEU A 21 -1.98 -1.25 -0.91
N GLU A 22 -3.18 -0.70 -1.00
CA GLU A 22 -3.74 -0.22 -2.25
C GLU A 22 -4.07 1.27 -2.14
N VAL A 23 -3.63 2.05 -3.12
CA VAL A 23 -3.82 3.50 -3.15
C VAL A 23 -4.35 3.93 -4.51
N ARG A 24 -5.33 4.83 -4.53
CA ARG A 24 -5.81 5.42 -5.80
C ARG A 24 -4.66 6.12 -6.51
N THR A 25 -4.51 5.86 -7.80
CA THR A 25 -3.37 6.34 -8.60
C THR A 25 -3.24 7.86 -8.66
N TRP A 26 -4.35 8.59 -8.49
CA TRP A 26 -4.36 10.06 -8.49
C TRP A 26 -3.89 10.68 -7.17
N ASN A 27 -3.83 9.94 -6.06
CA ASN A 27 -3.39 10.47 -4.77
C ASN A 27 -1.85 10.46 -4.66
N LYS A 28 -1.20 11.35 -5.42
CA LYS A 28 0.26 11.48 -5.47
C LYS A 28 0.89 11.74 -4.09
N ARG A 29 0.19 12.47 -3.21
CA ARG A 29 0.65 12.76 -1.85
C ARG A 29 0.83 11.48 -1.05
N VAL A 30 -0.18 10.62 -1.02
CA VAL A 30 -0.13 9.35 -0.28
C VAL A 30 0.86 8.38 -0.92
N ILE A 31 0.92 8.31 -2.26
CA ILE A 31 1.92 7.50 -2.98
C ILE A 31 3.35 7.90 -2.57
N ASN A 32 3.66 9.19 -2.54
CA ASN A 32 4.99 9.67 -2.15
C ASN A 32 5.30 9.40 -0.67
N CYS A 33 4.29 9.48 0.21
CA CYS A 33 4.45 9.10 1.62
C CYS A 33 4.85 7.62 1.75
N TYR A 34 4.15 6.72 1.05
CA TYR A 34 4.47 5.30 1.07
C TYR A 34 5.83 5.00 0.45
N LYS A 35 6.20 5.67 -0.64
CA LYS A 35 7.57 5.56 -1.20
C LYS A 35 8.64 5.93 -0.17
N LYS A 36 8.47 7.03 0.56
CA LYS A 36 9.40 7.43 1.64
C LYS A 36 9.44 6.41 2.78
N ALA A 37 8.35 5.68 3.01
CA ALA A 37 8.28 4.60 3.99
C ALA A 37 8.83 3.25 3.49
N GLY A 38 9.42 3.20 2.27
CA GLY A 38 10.03 2.00 1.70
C GLY A 38 9.08 1.13 0.84
N PHE A 39 7.87 1.62 0.55
CA PHE A 39 6.95 0.91 -0.33
C PHE A 39 7.25 1.21 -1.81
N VAL A 40 7.13 0.19 -2.65
CA VAL A 40 7.27 0.27 -4.10
C VAL A 40 5.98 -0.19 -4.79
N ILE A 41 5.70 0.36 -5.96
CA ILE A 41 4.54 -0.07 -6.76
C ILE A 41 4.84 -1.47 -7.33
N GLU A 42 4.02 -2.44 -6.99
CA GLU A 42 4.09 -3.81 -7.53
C GLU A 42 3.31 -3.90 -8.85
N LYS A 43 2.07 -3.38 -8.87
CA LYS A 43 1.20 -3.40 -10.04
C LYS A 43 0.10 -2.36 -9.97
N LYS A 44 -0.49 -2.06 -11.13
CA LYS A 44 -1.70 -1.26 -11.28
C LYS A 44 -2.91 -2.17 -11.39
N LEU A 45 -4.01 -1.78 -10.75
CA LEU A 45 -5.27 -2.52 -10.67
C LEU A 45 -6.42 -1.60 -11.08
N ARG A 46 -7.42 -2.13 -11.77
CA ARG A 46 -8.74 -1.49 -11.91
C ARG A 46 -9.71 -2.18 -10.97
N LYS A 47 -10.46 -1.38 -10.21
CA LYS A 47 -11.42 -1.89 -9.23
C LYS A 47 -12.70 -1.06 -9.25
N THR A 48 -13.82 -1.75 -9.21
CA THR A 48 -15.12 -1.13 -8.93
C THR A 48 -15.30 -1.06 -7.42
N THR A 49 -15.38 0.16 -6.91
CA THR A 49 -15.73 0.46 -5.51
C THR A 49 -17.17 0.93 -5.45
N THR A 50 -17.72 1.13 -4.25
CA THR A 50 -19.04 1.76 -4.07
C THR A 50 -19.14 3.16 -4.69
N ILE A 51 -18.01 3.83 -4.94
CA ILE A 51 -17.91 5.15 -5.58
C ILE A 51 -17.69 5.02 -7.11
N GLY A 52 -17.75 3.80 -7.66
CA GLY A 52 -17.52 3.50 -9.07
C GLY A 52 -16.13 2.93 -9.37
N GLU A 53 -15.82 2.80 -10.66
CA GLU A 53 -14.56 2.27 -11.16
C GLU A 53 -13.39 3.21 -10.84
N GLY A 54 -12.24 2.65 -10.50
CA GLY A 54 -11.04 3.43 -10.24
C GLY A 54 -9.77 2.64 -10.44
N GLU A 55 -8.70 3.38 -10.69
CA GLU A 55 -7.35 2.82 -10.83
C GLU A 55 -6.58 2.93 -9.50
N PHE A 56 -5.99 1.83 -9.09
CA PHE A 56 -5.24 1.68 -7.85
C PHE A 56 -3.83 1.15 -8.13
N TYR A 57 -2.87 1.57 -7.32
CA TYR A 57 -1.59 0.90 -7.20
C TYR A 57 -1.62 -0.04 -6.01
N ARG A 58 -1.24 -1.30 -6.24
CA ARG A 58 -0.82 -2.18 -5.16
C ARG A 58 0.66 -1.90 -4.87
N MET A 59 0.95 -1.51 -3.64
CA MET A 59 2.30 -1.22 -3.19
C MET A 59 2.74 -2.21 -2.11
N ILE A 60 3.97 -2.70 -2.23
CA ILE A 60 4.60 -3.64 -1.29
C ILE A 60 5.81 -2.97 -0.63
N ARG A 61 6.13 -3.33 0.62
CA ARG A 61 7.34 -2.85 1.28
C ARG A 61 8.45 -3.89 1.11
N LYS A 62 9.54 -3.48 0.47
CA LYS A 62 10.77 -4.27 0.39
C LYS A 62 11.61 -4.08 1.64
#